data_AF-A0A699SGF3-F1
#
_entry.id   AF-A0A699SGF3-F1
#
_cell.length_a   1.000
_cell.length_b   1.000
_cell.length_c   1.000
_cell.angle_alpha   90.00
_cell.angle_beta   90.00
_cell.angle_gamma   90.00
#
_symmetry.space_group_name_H-M   'P 1'
#
loop_
_entity.id
_entity.type
_entity.pdbx_description
1 polymer ?
#
loop_
_entity_poly.entity_id
_entity_poly.type
_entity_poly.pdbx_seq_one_letter_code
_entity_poly.pdbx_strand_id
1 'polypeptide(L)'
;MSSVRTLQQNGVVERRNWTLVEAARTMLIFSRASLFLWSKAITTACFTQNRSIIHRRFNKTPYELINGRKPDILFLHVFGALCYPKNDHEDIGKLGAKGDIYNTPCF
;
A
#
# COMPACT_ATOMS: atom_id res chain seq x y z
N MET A 1 -28.94 10.87 4.68
CA MET A 1 -28.67 12.34 4.61
C MET A 1 -27.28 12.59 5.19
N SER A 2 -26.24 12.67 4.35
CA SER A 2 -24.91 13.09 4.82
C SER A 2 -24.84 14.62 4.80
N SER A 3 -24.81 15.23 5.97
CA SER A 3 -24.69 16.68 6.15
C SER A 3 -23.50 17.25 5.37
N VAL A 4 -23.71 18.40 4.73
CA VAL A 4 -22.71 19.13 3.93
C VAL A 4 -21.53 19.53 4.83
N ARG A 5 -20.41 18.81 4.65
CA ARG A 5 -19.00 19.20 4.86
C ARG A 5 -18.77 20.36 5.86
N THR A 6 -18.55 20.03 7.13
CA THR A 6 -17.98 21.02 8.06
C THR A 6 -16.51 21.31 7.69
N LEU A 7 -16.13 22.59 7.65
CA LEU A 7 -14.77 23.03 7.26
C LEU A 7 -13.66 22.34 8.08
N GLN A 8 -13.92 22.06 9.36
CA GLN A 8 -12.98 21.36 10.25
C GLN A 8 -12.73 19.90 9.85
N GLN A 9 -13.74 19.18 9.33
CA GLN A 9 -13.57 17.79 8.89
C GLN A 9 -12.78 17.72 7.58
N ASN A 10 -12.97 18.68 6.66
CA ASN A 10 -12.21 18.76 5.42
C ASN A 10 -10.71 18.93 5.69
N GLY A 11 -10.33 19.80 6.63
CA GLY A 11 -8.92 20.02 6.96
C GLY A 11 -8.21 18.79 7.55
N VAL A 12 -8.94 17.88 8.22
CA VAL A 12 -8.37 16.61 8.69
C VAL A 12 -8.20 15.63 7.53
N VAL A 13 -9.19 15.54 6.64
CA VAL A 13 -9.15 14.67 5.46
C VAL A 13 -8.04 15.11 4.50
N GLU A 14 -7.89 16.40 4.24
CA GLU A 14 -6.83 16.95 3.38
C GLU A 14 -5.43 16.58 3.88
N ARG A 15 -5.16 16.75 5.18
CA ARG A 15 -3.88 16.36 5.79
C ARG A 15 -3.59 14.88 5.66
N ARG A 16 -4.62 14.03 5.85
CA ARG A 16 -4.50 12.58 5.69
C ARG A 16 -4.23 12.20 4.24
N ASN A 17 -4.96 12.79 3.31
CA ASN A 17 -4.78 12.55 1.88
C ASN A 17 -3.39 12.98 1.41
N TRP A 18 -2.89 14.13 1.89
CA TRP A 18 -1.55 14.58 1.57
C TRP A 18 -0.47 13.61 2.09
N THR A 19 -0.57 13.20 3.35
CA THR A 19 0.36 12.21 3.95
C THR A 19 0.37 10.88 3.18
N LEU A 20 -0.79 10.44 2.70
CA LEU A 20 -0.93 9.21 1.93
C LEU A 20 -0.29 9.33 0.53
N VAL A 21 -0.49 10.46 -0.15
CA VAL A 21 0.13 10.75 -1.45
C VAL A 21 1.65 10.81 -1.32
N GLU A 22 2.17 11.48 -0.29
CA GLU A 22 3.61 11.57 -0.04
C GLU A 22 4.23 10.21 0.31
N ALA A 23 3.53 9.38 1.10
CA ALA A 23 3.98 8.01 1.38
C ALA A 23 4.07 7.16 0.10
N ALA A 24 3.07 7.25 -0.79
CA ALA A 24 3.09 6.52 -2.06
C ALA A 24 4.21 7.01 -3.00
N ARG A 25 4.46 8.32 -3.06
CA ARG A 25 5.61 8.90 -3.79
C ARG A 25 6.92 8.36 -3.25
N THR A 26 7.08 8.34 -1.93
CA THR A 26 8.27 7.83 -1.26
C THR A 26 8.49 6.35 -1.58
N MET A 27 7.43 5.53 -1.54
CA MET A 27 7.50 4.10 -1.90
C MET A 27 7.96 3.89 -3.35
N LEU A 28 7.47 4.69 -4.31
CA LEU A 28 7.87 4.58 -5.71
C LEU A 28 9.32 5.01 -5.93
N ILE A 29 9.76 6.11 -5.31
CA ILE A 29 11.14 6.60 -5.41
C ILE A 29 12.10 5.59 -4.79
N PHE A 30 11.76 5.07 -3.60
CA PHE A 30 12.58 4.09 -2.89
C PHE A 30 12.77 2.79 -3.68
N SER A 31 11.68 2.29 -4.28
CA SER A 31 11.71 1.06 -5.09
C SER A 31 12.21 1.27 -6.53
N ARG A 32 12.52 2.51 -6.94
CA ARG A 32 12.80 2.88 -8.34
C ARG A 32 11.73 2.36 -9.31
N ALA A 33 10.49 2.32 -8.84
CA ALA A 33 9.36 1.79 -9.58
C ALA A 33 8.80 2.82 -10.57
N SER A 34 8.26 2.32 -11.68
CA SER A 34 7.59 3.16 -12.66
C SER A 34 6.30 3.80 -12.09
N LEU A 35 5.97 5.00 -12.55
CA LEU A 35 4.73 5.71 -12.24
C LEU A 35 3.47 4.90 -12.58
N PHE A 36 3.55 3.92 -13.50
CA PHE A 36 2.45 3.01 -13.77
C PHE A 36 1.96 2.26 -12.51
N LEU A 37 2.85 2.04 -11.54
CA LEU A 37 2.53 1.38 -10.27
C LEU A 37 1.89 2.33 -9.23
N TRP A 38 1.56 3.57 -9.59
CA TRP A 38 1.00 4.59 -8.69
C TRP A 38 -0.22 4.09 -7.92
N SER A 39 -1.19 3.46 -8.59
CA SER A 39 -2.37 2.89 -7.94
C SER A 39 -2.01 1.84 -6.88
N LYS A 40 -1.02 0.99 -7.18
CA LYS A 40 -0.54 -0.05 -6.28
C LYS A 40 0.22 0.55 -5.09
N ALA A 41 1.05 1.56 -5.33
CA ALA A 41 1.76 2.29 -4.28
C ALA A 41 0.78 2.99 -3.32
N ILE A 42 -0.25 3.66 -3.84
CA ILE A 42 -1.29 4.31 -3.04
C ILE A 42 -2.05 3.29 -2.18
N THR A 43 -2.44 2.16 -2.76
CA THR A 43 -3.15 1.09 -2.04
C THR A 43 -2.26 0.51 -0.94
N THR A 44 -0.98 0.29 -1.21
CA THR A 44 0.00 -0.21 -0.24
C THR A 44 0.22 0.79 0.90
N ALA A 45 0.41 2.07 0.58
CA ALA A 45 0.56 3.14 1.56
C ALA A 45 -0.68 3.24 2.47
N CYS A 46 -1.88 3.19 1.90
CA CYS A 46 -3.14 3.18 2.67
C CYS A 46 -3.21 1.95 3.59
N PHE A 47 -2.91 0.77 3.04
CA PHE A 47 -2.99 -0.50 3.75
C PHE A 47 -2.05 -0.56 4.95
N THR A 48 -0.80 -0.13 4.76
CA THR A 48 0.23 -0.07 5.80
C THR A 48 -0.15 0.96 6.86
N GLN A 49 -0.49 2.20 6.48
CA GLN A 49 -0.87 3.27 7.40
C GLN A 49 -2.08 2.88 8.28
N ASN A 50 -3.08 2.22 7.71
CA ASN A 50 -4.28 1.80 8.46
C ASN A 50 -3.97 0.73 9.53
N ARG A 51 -2.86 0.01 9.40
CA ARG A 51 -2.44 -1.07 10.31
C ARG A 51 -1.28 -0.68 11.21
N SER A 52 -0.49 0.34 10.88
CA SER A 52 0.69 0.75 11.65
C SER A 52 0.51 2.06 12.43
N ILE A 53 -0.32 2.98 11.94
CA ILE A 53 -0.50 4.27 12.60
C ILE A 53 -1.39 4.09 13.83
N ILE A 54 -0.82 4.26 15.01
CA ILE A 54 -1.57 4.26 16.26
C ILE A 54 -2.23 5.62 16.43
N HIS A 55 -3.56 5.61 16.56
CA HIS A 55 -4.30 6.81 16.89
C HIS A 55 -4.14 7.12 18.39
N ARG A 56 -3.33 8.14 18.72
CA ARG A 56 -2.99 8.52 20.12
C ARG A 56 -4.18 8.59 21.08
N ARG A 57 -5.34 9.05 20.61
CA ARG A 57 -6.57 9.14 21.42
C ARG A 57 -7.08 7.78 21.93
N PHE A 58 -6.90 6.72 21.14
CA PHE A 58 -7.47 5.40 21.41
C PHE A 58 -6.41 4.34 21.69
N ASN A 59 -5.13 4.65 21.50
CA ASN A 59 -4.01 3.70 21.52
C ASN A 59 -4.27 2.44 20.68
N LYS A 60 -5.02 2.62 19.59
CA LYS A 60 -5.40 1.57 18.64
C LYS A 60 -5.15 2.05 17.22
N THR A 61 -4.90 1.10 16.33
CA THR A 61 -4.79 1.36 14.89
C THR A 61 -6.18 1.56 14.26
N PRO A 62 -6.31 2.29 13.15
CA PRO A 62 -7.57 2.38 12.40
C PRO A 62 -8.18 1.02 12.09
N TYR A 63 -7.34 0.03 11.77
CA TYR A 63 -7.77 -1.35 11.53
C TYR A 63 -8.43 -1.98 12.78
N GLU A 64 -7.84 -1.83 13.96
CA GLU A 64 -8.41 -2.34 15.22
C GLU A 64 -9.71 -1.64 15.59
N LEU A 65 -9.80 -0.33 15.31
CA LEU A 65 -11.00 0.45 15.59
C LEU A 65 -12.20 -0.01 14.76
N ILE A 66 -11.97 -0.41 13.50
CA ILE A 66 -13.03 -0.84 12.58
C ILE A 66 -13.34 -2.33 12.73
N ASN A 67 -12.31 -3.18 12.85
CA ASN A 67 -12.46 -4.64 12.79
C ASN A 67 -12.45 -5.33 14.16
N GLY A 68 -12.17 -4.59 15.24
CA GLY A 68 -12.12 -5.12 16.61
C GLY A 68 -11.00 -6.12 16.89
N ARG A 69 -10.14 -6.41 15.90
CA ARG A 69 -9.02 -7.37 15.99
C ARG A 69 -7.70 -6.69 15.68
N LYS A 70 -6.62 -7.16 16.31
CA LYS A 70 -5.26 -6.71 15.99
C LYS A 70 -4.91 -7.07 14.55
N PRO A 71 -4.29 -6.18 13.77
CA PRO A 71 -3.78 -6.55 12.46
C PRO A 71 -2.65 -7.55 12.64
N ASP A 72 -2.64 -8.59 11.82
CA ASP A 72 -1.40 -9.30 11.55
C ASP A 72 -0.48 -8.36 10.73
N ILE A 73 0.80 -8.36 11.02
CA ILE A 73 1.81 -7.47 10.40
C ILE A 73 2.92 -8.31 9.76
N LEU A 74 2.98 -9.62 10.09
CA LEU A 74 4.04 -10.52 9.63
C LEU A 74 4.05 -10.72 8.11
N PHE A 75 2.92 -10.46 7.45
CA PHE A 75 2.78 -10.57 6.00
C PHE A 75 3.16 -9.29 5.23
N LEU A 76 3.52 -8.19 5.91
CA LEU A 76 3.92 -6.97 5.20
C LEU A 76 5.31 -7.15 4.57
N HIS A 77 5.41 -7.04 3.25
CA HIS A 77 6.69 -7.00 2.56
C HIS A 77 7.08 -5.59 2.16
N VAL A 78 8.38 -5.43 1.87
CA VAL A 78 8.93 -4.17 1.36
C VAL A 78 8.38 -3.94 -0.05
N PHE A 79 7.75 -2.79 -0.25
CA PHE A 79 7.26 -2.40 -1.57
C PHE A 79 8.41 -2.36 -2.58
N GLY A 80 8.28 -3.12 -3.67
CA GLY A 80 9.31 -3.24 -4.70
C GLY A 80 10.37 -4.30 -4.42
N ALA A 81 10.15 -5.17 -3.42
CA ALA A 81 10.96 -6.37 -3.23
C ALA A 81 10.92 -7.27 -4.48
N LEU A 82 12.02 -8.00 -4.71
CA LEU A 82 12.13 -8.98 -5.79
C LEU A 82 11.08 -10.08 -5.61
N CYS A 83 10.33 -10.31 -6.68
CA CYS A 83 9.28 -11.30 -6.75
C CYS A 83 9.61 -12.32 -7.82
N TYR A 84 9.53 -13.59 -7.46
CA TYR A 84 9.51 -14.65 -8.44
C TYR A 84 8.03 -14.92 -8.76
N PRO A 85 7.58 -14.68 -10.00
CA PRO A 85 6.25 -15.14 -10.39
C PRO A 85 6.20 -16.64 -10.16
N LYS A 86 5.24 -17.09 -9.34
CA LYS A 86 5.01 -18.51 -9.17
C LYS A 86 4.35 -18.99 -10.46
N ASN A 87 5.12 -19.69 -11.29
CA ASN A 87 4.62 -20.31 -12.51
C ASN A 87 3.69 -21.47 -12.11
N ASP A 88 2.43 -21.15 -11.82
CA ASP A 88 1.40 -22.15 -11.56
C ASP A 88 0.80 -22.71 -12.87
N HIS A 89 1.36 -22.34 -14.03
CA HIS A 89 1.04 -22.91 -15.33
C HIS A 89 2.12 -23.91 -15.74
N GLU A 90 1.79 -25.19 -15.68
CA GLU A 90 2.50 -26.24 -16.39
C GLU A 90 2.45 -25.94 -17.90
N ASP A 91 3.64 -25.85 -18.51
CA ASP A 91 3.96 -25.74 -19.95
C ASP A 91 3.44 -24.48 -20.68
N ILE A 92 4.26 -23.75 -21.45
CA ILE A 92 4.69 -24.14 -22.80
C ILE A 92 5.95 -23.34 -23.19
N GLY A 93 7.02 -24.06 -23.56
CA GLY A 93 7.90 -23.72 -24.68
C GLY A 93 8.85 -22.51 -24.54
N LYS A 94 10.12 -22.81 -24.23
CA LYS A 94 11.32 -22.05 -24.59
C LYS A 94 11.26 -20.53 -24.34
N LEU A 95 11.62 -20.13 -23.12
CA LEU A 95 12.04 -18.76 -22.87
C LEU A 95 13.56 -18.67 -23.10
N GLY A 96 13.93 -18.01 -24.21
CA GLY A 96 15.26 -17.41 -24.30
C GLY A 96 15.49 -16.54 -23.08
N ALA A 97 16.74 -16.53 -22.60
CA ALA A 97 17.17 -15.72 -21.47
C ALA A 97 16.89 -14.23 -21.73
N LYS A 98 15.69 -13.80 -21.38
CA LYS A 98 15.37 -12.41 -21.11
C LYS A 98 14.67 -12.45 -19.78
N GLY A 99 15.47 -12.20 -18.75
CA GLY A 99 14.97 -11.93 -17.40
C GLY A 99 14.15 -10.67 -17.48
N ASP A 100 12.93 -10.79 -17.97
CA ASP A 100 11.88 -9.86 -17.65
C ASP A 100 11.49 -10.17 -16.21
N ILE A 101 12.39 -9.75 -15.31
CA ILE A 101 12.10 -9.41 -13.93
C ILE A 101 11.11 -8.25 -14.06
N TYR A 102 9.88 -8.56 -14.43
CA TYR A 102 8.83 -7.58 -14.44
C TYR A 102 8.72 -7.16 -12.99
N ASN A 103 9.05 -5.89 -12.79
CA ASN A 103 8.86 -5.07 -11.61
C ASN A 103 7.38 -5.09 -11.19
N THR A 104 6.81 -6.24 -10.88
CA THR A 104 5.59 -6.35 -10.11
C THR A 104 6.04 -6.28 -8.66
N PRO A 105 5.80 -5.15 -7.95
CA PRO A 105 6.06 -5.09 -6.53
C PRO A 105 5.21 -6.19 -5.90
N CYS A 106 5.82 -7.16 -5.24
CA CYS A 106 5.07 -8.01 -4.33
C CYS A 106 4.57 -7.11 -3.22
N PHE A 107 3.34 -7.39 -2.85
CA PHE A 107 2.84 -6.98 -1.54
C PHE A 107 3.57 -7.75 -0.45
#